data_AF-A0AAU1L7Z1-F1
#
_entry.id   AF-A0AAU1L7Z1-F1
#
_cell.length_a   1.000
_cell.length_b   1.000
_cell.length_c   1.000
_cell.angle_alpha   90.00
_cell.angle_beta   90.00
_cell.angle_gamma   90.00
#
_symmetry.space_group_name_H-M   'P 1'
#
loop_
_entity.id
_entity.type
_entity.pdbx_description
1 polymer ?
#
loop_
_entity_poly.entity_id
_entity_poly.type
_entity_poly.pdbx_seq_one_letter_code
_entity_poly.pdbx_strand_id
1 'polypeptide(L)'
;MSAVDQGAQGAERTLGQLVASATAEMSALVHDEIALAKAEIREDVKRVGIGGTAIGVAGVFALFSLPVLSFAAAYGIHNLGLGLAWSFLIVGVAFLLLAGLLALIAMSKFKKVKPPERTIASVKETAALVGTVKPHPRSVSDQAVGVARSSS
;
A
#
# COMPACT_ATOMS: atom_id res chain seq x y z
N MET A 1 -54.01 36.81 -7.93
CA MET A 1 -54.10 35.45 -7.35
C MET A 1 -52.99 34.63 -7.99
N SER A 2 -51.96 34.13 -7.31
CA SER A 2 -51.77 33.94 -5.88
C SER A 2 -50.31 34.21 -5.52
N ALA A 3 -50.10 35.10 -4.57
CA ALA A 3 -48.93 35.06 -3.71
C ALA A 3 -49.03 33.77 -2.90
N VAL A 4 -48.21 32.77 -3.24
CA VAL A 4 -47.98 31.62 -2.37
C VAL A 4 -46.61 31.86 -1.74
N ASP A 5 -46.68 32.50 -0.58
CA ASP A 5 -45.92 32.13 0.60
C ASP A 5 -44.38 32.04 0.44
N GLN A 6 -43.74 33.21 0.53
CA GLN A 6 -42.34 33.33 0.96
C GLN A 6 -42.20 33.38 2.50
N GLY A 7 -43.20 32.92 3.26
CA GLY A 7 -43.18 32.94 4.73
C GLY A 7 -42.63 31.66 5.35
N ALA A 8 -41.64 31.79 6.23
CA ALA A 8 -41.36 30.84 7.31
C ALA A 8 -40.57 29.53 7.04
N GLN A 9 -39.43 29.59 6.31
CA GLN A 9 -38.38 28.56 6.47
C GLN A 9 -37.03 29.08 6.98
N GLY A 10 -36.99 30.35 7.40
CA GLY A 10 -36.01 30.83 8.36
C GLY A 10 -36.45 30.51 9.80
N ALA A 11 -36.87 29.27 10.07
CA ALA A 11 -36.83 28.79 11.45
C ALA A 11 -35.34 28.69 11.78
N GLU A 12 -34.88 29.41 12.81
CA GLU A 12 -33.51 29.29 13.32
C GLU A 12 -33.14 27.81 13.33
N ARG A 13 -32.23 27.40 12.42
CA ARG A 13 -31.74 26.02 12.41
C ARG A 13 -31.28 25.73 13.82
N THR A 14 -31.93 24.79 14.48
CA THR A 14 -31.61 24.52 15.88
C THR A 14 -30.14 24.14 15.95
N LEU A 15 -29.45 24.47 17.04
CA LEU A 15 -28.05 24.09 17.23
C LEU A 15 -27.84 22.58 17.00
N GLY A 16 -28.83 21.75 17.33
CA GLY A 16 -28.85 20.33 17.04
C GLY A 16 -28.85 20.00 15.54
N GLN A 17 -29.58 20.75 14.70
CA GLN A 17 -29.58 20.58 13.25
C GLN A 17 -28.26 21.02 12.60
N LEU A 18 -27.63 22.08 13.09
CA LEU A 18 -26.33 22.56 12.60
C LEU A 18 -25.20 21.58 12.95
N VAL A 19 -25.22 21.04 14.17
CA VAL A 19 -24.25 20.00 14.59
C VAL A 19 -24.49 18.70 13.82
N ALA A 20 -25.76 18.31 13.59
CA ALA A 20 -26.09 17.15 12.79
C ALA A 20 -25.61 17.30 11.33
N SER A 21 -25.81 18.47 10.71
CA SER A 21 -25.34 18.71 9.33
C SER A 21 -23.82 18.73 9.22
N ALA A 22 -23.12 19.40 10.14
CA ALA A 22 -21.66 19.42 10.16
C ALA A 22 -21.05 18.01 10.38
N THR A 23 -21.69 17.19 11.22
CA THR A 23 -21.27 15.79 11.43
C THR A 23 -21.50 14.94 10.19
N ALA A 24 -22.61 15.18 9.47
CA ALA A 24 -22.91 14.50 8.22
C ALA A 24 -21.91 14.88 7.11
N GLU A 25 -21.54 16.16 7.00
CA GLU A 25 -20.51 16.63 6.04
C GLU A 25 -19.13 16.04 6.35
N MET A 26 -18.73 15.99 7.63
CA MET A 26 -17.49 15.30 8.01
C MET A 26 -17.53 13.80 7.67
N SER A 27 -18.65 13.11 7.89
CA SER A 27 -18.80 11.72 7.48
C SER A 27 -18.70 11.54 5.96
N ALA A 28 -19.26 12.47 5.19
CA ALA A 28 -19.18 12.45 3.73
C ALA A 28 -17.72 12.62 3.26
N LEU A 29 -16.98 13.58 3.82
CA LEU A 29 -15.56 13.79 3.50
C LEU A 29 -14.70 12.55 3.81
N VAL A 30 -14.91 11.93 4.98
CA VAL A 30 -14.18 10.69 5.34
C VAL A 30 -14.53 9.56 4.37
N HIS A 31 -15.79 9.44 3.97
CA HIS A 31 -16.21 8.45 3.00
C HIS A 31 -15.54 8.67 1.63
N ASP A 32 -15.47 9.92 1.18
CA ASP A 32 -14.85 10.29 -0.10
C ASP A 32 -13.34 10.03 -0.10
N GLU A 33 -12.64 10.35 1.00
CA GLU A 33 -11.21 10.07 1.15
C GLU A 33 -10.92 8.56 1.12
N ILE A 34 -11.78 7.76 1.77
CA ILE A 34 -11.70 6.30 1.70
C ILE A 34 -11.98 5.79 0.29
N ALA A 35 -12.99 6.36 -0.39
CA ALA A 35 -13.32 6.00 -1.76
C ALA A 35 -12.16 6.31 -2.72
N LEU A 36 -11.51 7.45 -2.54
CA LEU A 36 -10.32 7.86 -3.30
C LEU A 36 -9.14 6.93 -3.04
N ALA A 37 -8.79 6.70 -1.78
CA ALA A 37 -7.71 5.78 -1.41
C ALA A 37 -7.96 4.36 -1.97
N LYS A 38 -9.22 3.92 -1.95
CA LYS A 38 -9.63 2.63 -2.55
C LYS A 38 -9.50 2.64 -4.07
N ALA A 39 -9.75 3.76 -4.74
CA ALA A 39 -9.56 3.90 -6.18
C ALA A 39 -8.07 3.85 -6.55
N GLU A 40 -7.22 4.58 -5.82
CA GLU A 40 -5.77 4.59 -6.02
C GLU A 40 -5.17 3.20 -5.80
N ILE A 41 -5.52 2.52 -4.70
CA ILE A 41 -5.10 1.14 -4.45
C ILE A 41 -5.55 0.20 -5.58
N ARG A 42 -6.77 0.35 -6.12
CA ARG A 42 -7.25 -0.46 -7.24
C ARG A 42 -6.46 -0.20 -8.52
N GLU A 43 -6.12 1.05 -8.79
CA GLU A 43 -5.31 1.43 -9.95
C GLU A 43 -3.89 0.89 -9.83
N ASP A 44 -3.27 1.00 -8.65
CA ASP A 44 -1.97 0.42 -8.34
C ASP A 44 -1.98 -1.09 -8.50
N VAL A 45 -2.97 -1.79 -7.91
CA VAL A 45 -3.12 -3.24 -8.04
C VAL A 45 -3.34 -3.63 -9.51
N LYS A 46 -4.11 -2.87 -10.27
CA LYS A 46 -4.31 -3.13 -11.70
C LYS A 46 -3.01 -2.94 -12.50
N ARG A 47 -2.27 -1.87 -12.22
CA ARG A 47 -1.00 -1.56 -12.90
C ARG A 47 0.07 -2.61 -12.57
N VAL A 48 0.19 -2.97 -11.30
CA VAL A 48 1.06 -4.06 -10.83
C VAL A 48 0.60 -5.40 -11.36
N GLY A 49 -0.71 -5.66 -11.44
CA GLY A 49 -1.25 -6.91 -11.98
C GLY A 49 -0.97 -7.08 -13.46
N ILE A 50 -1.18 -6.04 -14.28
CA ILE A 50 -0.90 -6.08 -15.71
C ILE A 50 0.62 -6.19 -15.96
N GLY A 51 1.43 -5.38 -15.27
CA GLY A 51 2.89 -5.47 -15.41
C GLY A 51 3.47 -6.79 -14.88
N GLY A 52 2.95 -7.25 -13.75
CA GLY A 52 3.39 -8.47 -13.07
C GLY A 52 3.05 -9.74 -13.83
N THR A 53 1.90 -9.80 -14.50
CA THR A 53 1.53 -10.95 -15.35
C THR A 53 2.45 -11.07 -16.56
N ALA A 54 2.76 -9.97 -17.26
CA ALA A 54 3.68 -9.99 -18.39
C ALA A 54 5.08 -10.46 -17.97
N ILE A 55 5.61 -9.93 -16.85
CA ILE A 55 6.91 -10.37 -16.31
C ILE A 55 6.84 -11.84 -15.84
N GLY A 56 5.74 -12.25 -15.22
CA GLY A 56 5.54 -13.64 -14.80
C GLY A 56 5.55 -14.62 -15.98
N VAL A 57 4.81 -14.32 -17.03
CA VAL A 57 4.77 -15.12 -18.26
C VAL A 57 6.14 -15.14 -18.94
N ALA A 58 6.80 -13.98 -19.07
CA ALA A 58 8.16 -13.90 -19.61
C ALA A 58 9.15 -14.74 -18.78
N GLY A 59 9.03 -14.72 -17.46
CA GLY A 59 9.84 -15.54 -16.55
C GLY A 59 9.62 -17.04 -16.75
N VAL A 60 8.38 -17.47 -16.96
CA VAL A 60 8.05 -18.86 -17.31
C VAL A 60 8.70 -19.26 -18.64
N PHE A 61 8.54 -18.46 -19.69
CA PHE A 61 9.18 -18.74 -20.97
C PHE A 61 10.71 -18.77 -20.87
N ALA A 62 11.31 -17.85 -20.12
CA ALA A 62 12.74 -17.85 -19.85
C ALA A 62 13.18 -19.16 -19.16
N LEU A 63 12.45 -19.60 -18.13
CA LEU A 63 12.73 -20.86 -17.42
C LEU A 63 12.65 -22.07 -18.36
N PHE A 64 11.59 -22.18 -19.16
CA PHE A 64 11.42 -23.29 -20.12
C PHE A 64 12.40 -23.23 -21.30
N SER A 65 12.95 -22.05 -21.61
CA SER A 65 14.00 -21.93 -22.63
C SER A 65 15.34 -22.47 -22.17
N LEU A 66 15.62 -22.52 -20.86
CA LEU A 66 16.91 -22.95 -20.33
C LEU A 66 17.29 -24.38 -20.73
N PRO A 67 16.42 -25.41 -20.61
CA PRO A 67 16.73 -26.74 -21.10
C PRO A 67 17.05 -26.75 -22.61
N VAL A 68 16.23 -26.09 -23.42
CA VAL A 68 16.41 -26.04 -24.88
C VAL A 68 17.76 -25.40 -25.25
N LEU A 69 18.10 -24.27 -24.63
CA LEU A 69 19.39 -23.61 -24.81
C LEU A 69 20.55 -24.45 -24.27
N SER A 70 20.34 -25.20 -23.18
CA SER A 70 21.34 -26.12 -22.64
C SER A 70 21.70 -27.21 -23.63
N PHE A 71 20.68 -27.87 -24.21
CA PHE A 71 20.89 -28.89 -25.25
C PHE A 71 21.57 -28.29 -26.47
N ALA A 72 21.07 -27.16 -26.99
CA ALA A 72 21.66 -26.50 -28.15
C ALA A 72 23.13 -26.14 -27.93
N ALA A 73 23.48 -25.59 -26.76
CA ALA A 73 24.86 -25.26 -26.40
C ALA A 73 25.74 -26.52 -26.27
N ALA A 74 25.25 -27.56 -25.59
CA ALA A 74 26.01 -28.80 -25.42
C ALA A 74 26.26 -29.50 -26.75
N TYR A 75 25.27 -29.59 -27.65
CA TYR A 75 25.47 -30.13 -28.99
C TYR A 75 26.38 -29.22 -29.85
N GLY A 76 26.28 -27.90 -29.70
CA GLY A 76 27.19 -26.96 -30.36
C GLY A 76 28.65 -27.16 -29.97
N ILE A 77 28.93 -27.34 -28.68
CA ILE A 77 30.28 -27.64 -28.18
C ILE A 77 30.73 -29.04 -28.62
N HIS A 78 29.82 -30.02 -28.60
CA HIS A 78 30.11 -31.38 -29.06
C HIS A 78 30.57 -31.39 -30.53
N ASN A 79 29.96 -30.57 -31.39
CA ASN A 79 30.33 -30.44 -32.80
C ASN A 79 31.75 -29.87 -33.02
N LEU A 80 32.39 -29.31 -31.97
CA LEU A 80 33.80 -28.91 -32.01
C LEU A 80 34.77 -30.08 -31.73
N GLY A 81 34.25 -31.31 -31.59
CA GLY A 81 35.03 -32.53 -31.35
C GLY A 81 35.14 -32.94 -29.88
N LEU A 82 34.49 -32.23 -28.95
CA LEU A 82 34.46 -32.62 -27.54
C LEU A 82 33.47 -33.76 -27.30
N GLY A 83 33.74 -34.63 -26.33
CA GLY A 83 32.76 -35.64 -25.91
C GLY A 83 31.47 -35.02 -25.39
N LEU A 84 30.33 -35.67 -25.64
CA LEU A 84 29.01 -35.14 -25.28
C LEU A 84 28.89 -34.88 -23.76
N ALA A 85 29.40 -35.80 -22.92
CA ALA A 85 29.41 -35.64 -21.47
C ALA A 85 30.18 -34.40 -21.01
N TRP A 86 31.36 -34.15 -21.57
CA TRP A 86 32.17 -32.96 -21.27
C TRP A 86 31.50 -31.68 -21.74
N SER A 87 30.78 -31.74 -22.87
CA SER A 87 30.03 -30.59 -23.40
C SER A 87 28.90 -30.17 -22.44
N PHE A 88 28.10 -31.13 -21.95
CA PHE A 88 27.09 -30.85 -20.92
C PHE A 88 27.69 -30.37 -19.61
N LEU A 89 28.83 -30.92 -19.20
CA LEU A 89 29.52 -30.47 -17.97
C LEU A 89 29.94 -29.00 -18.07
N ILE A 90 30.52 -28.59 -19.21
CA ILE A 90 30.94 -27.20 -19.44
C ILE A 90 29.73 -26.26 -19.38
N VAL A 91 28.64 -26.60 -20.06
CA VAL A 91 27.40 -25.79 -20.04
C VAL A 91 26.81 -25.72 -18.64
N GLY A 92 26.78 -26.84 -17.91
CA GLY A 92 26.30 -26.89 -16.53
C GLY A 92 27.12 -26.01 -15.59
N VAL A 93 28.45 -26.07 -15.67
CA VAL A 93 29.35 -25.20 -14.89
C VAL A 93 29.14 -23.73 -15.27
N ALA A 94 28.97 -23.41 -16.55
CA ALA A 94 28.68 -22.05 -16.99
C ALA A 94 27.38 -21.51 -16.36
N PHE A 95 26.31 -22.32 -16.29
CA PHE A 95 25.09 -21.92 -15.59
C PHE A 95 25.26 -21.78 -14.08
N LEU A 96 26.05 -22.64 -13.43
CA LEU A 96 26.35 -22.48 -12.00
C LEU A 96 27.10 -21.17 -11.71
N LEU A 97 28.05 -20.79 -12.57
CA LEU A 97 28.76 -19.52 -12.46
C LEU A 97 27.81 -18.33 -12.67
N LEU A 98 26.95 -18.40 -13.68
CA LEU A 98 25.94 -17.36 -13.94
C LEU A 98 24.95 -17.22 -12.78
N ALA A 99 24.45 -18.34 -12.25
CA ALA A 99 23.55 -18.38 -11.10
C ALA A 99 24.23 -17.81 -9.84
N GLY A 100 25.49 -18.17 -9.60
CA GLY A 100 26.31 -17.60 -8.52
C GLY A 100 26.44 -16.08 -8.65
N LEU A 101 26.76 -15.57 -9.84
CA LEU A 101 26.87 -14.13 -10.09
C LEU A 101 25.54 -13.40 -9.85
N LEU A 102 24.43 -13.93 -10.37
CA LEU A 102 23.09 -13.38 -10.16
C LEU A 102 22.71 -13.37 -8.68
N ALA A 103 23.02 -14.45 -7.95
CA ALA A 103 22.78 -14.52 -6.51
C ALA A 103 23.59 -13.46 -5.74
N LEU A 104 24.86 -13.25 -6.08
CA LEU A 104 25.69 -12.20 -5.47
C LEU A 104 25.14 -10.79 -5.75
N ILE A 105 24.67 -10.52 -6.97
CA ILE A 105 24.03 -9.24 -7.32
C ILE A 105 22.73 -9.06 -6.53
N ALA A 106 21.88 -10.09 -6.47
CA ALA A 106 20.63 -10.06 -5.72
C ALA A 106 20.88 -9.78 -4.23
N MET A 107 21.81 -10.52 -3.61
CA MET A 107 22.22 -10.30 -2.22
C MET A 107 22.74 -8.88 -1.99
N SER A 108 23.52 -8.35 -2.93
CA SER A 108 24.06 -6.98 -2.83
C SER A 108 22.97 -5.91 -2.93
N LYS A 109 21.90 -6.16 -3.70
CA LYS A 109 20.72 -5.29 -3.77
C LYS A 109 19.88 -5.38 -2.50
N PHE A 110 19.61 -6.58 -2.00
CA PHE A 110 18.85 -6.77 -0.76
C PHE A 110 19.54 -6.16 0.46
N LYS A 111 20.87 -6.28 0.55
CA LYS A 111 21.65 -5.63 1.63
C LYS A 111 21.56 -4.10 1.62
N LYS A 112 21.22 -3.48 0.48
CA LYS A 112 21.07 -2.02 0.35
C LYS A 112 19.66 -1.54 0.67
N VAL A 113 18.69 -2.44 0.83
CA VAL A 113 17.32 -2.08 1.24
C VAL A 113 17.34 -1.80 2.74
N LYS A 114 17.40 -0.51 3.10
CA LYS A 114 17.22 -0.09 4.50
C LYS A 114 15.74 -0.20 4.87
N PRO A 115 15.41 -0.63 6.10
CA PRO A 115 14.04 -0.57 6.59
C PRO A 115 13.52 0.88 6.53
N PRO A 116 12.21 1.11 6.33
CA PRO A 116 11.66 2.46 6.20
C PRO A 116 11.68 3.19 7.55
N GLU A 117 12.80 3.83 7.88
CA GLU A 117 13.06 4.45 9.18
C GLU A 117 12.03 5.53 9.55
N ARG A 118 11.60 6.33 8.57
CA ARG A 118 10.58 7.37 8.76
C ARG A 118 9.24 6.78 9.15
N THR A 119 8.80 5.74 8.45
CA THR A 119 7.54 5.03 8.75
C THR A 119 7.60 4.39 10.13
N ILE A 120 8.72 3.74 10.47
CA ILE A 120 8.90 3.12 11.79
C ILE A 120 8.91 4.18 12.90
N ALA A 121 9.55 5.33 12.68
CA ALA A 121 9.58 6.43 13.63
C ALA A 121 8.17 7.01 13.87
N SER A 122 7.42 7.32 12.81
CA SER A 122 6.06 7.85 12.94
C SER A 122 5.10 6.86 13.63
N VAL A 123 5.23 5.55 13.38
CA VAL A 123 4.41 4.54 14.08
C VAL A 123 4.77 4.47 15.57
N LYS A 124 6.06 4.55 15.92
CA LYS A 124 6.50 4.57 17.33
C LYS A 124 6.04 5.82 18.06
N GLU A 125 6.12 6.97 17.42
CA GLU A 125 5.63 8.24 17.97
C GLU A 125 4.12 8.20 18.20
N THR A 126 3.36 7.70 17.23
CA THR A 126 1.90 7.51 17.36
C THR A 126 1.55 6.56 18.50
N ALA A 127 2.27 5.44 18.63
CA ALA A 127 2.06 4.49 19.73
C ALA A 127 2.38 5.09 21.11
N ALA A 128 3.44 5.91 21.20
CA ALA A 128 3.82 6.59 22.44
C ALA A 128 2.77 7.64 22.89
N LEU A 129 2.18 8.35 21.92
CA LEU A 129 1.13 9.31 22.19
C LEU A 129 -0.16 8.63 22.67
N VAL A 130 -0.58 7.53 22.04
CA VAL A 130 -1.78 6.78 22.44
C VAL A 130 -1.66 6.17 23.84
N GLY A 131 -0.47 5.70 24.22
CA GLY A 131 -0.23 5.15 25.57
C GLY A 131 -0.21 6.21 26.69
N THR A 132 0.01 7.47 26.35
CA THR A 132 0.15 8.57 27.33
C THR A 132 -1.18 9.27 27.63
N VAL A 133 -2.18 9.15 26.74
CA VAL A 133 -3.49 9.76 26.96
C VAL A 133 -4.30 8.93 27.95
N LYS A 134 -4.21 9.28 29.24
CA LYS A 134 -5.19 8.85 30.24
C LYS A 134 -6.54 9.48 29.88
N PRO A 135 -7.61 8.69 29.63
CA PRO A 135 -8.92 9.24 29.32
C PRO A 135 -9.32 10.18 30.45
N HIS A 136 -9.40 11.48 30.17
CA HIS A 136 -9.93 12.42 31.15
C HIS A 136 -11.45 12.30 31.09
N PRO A 137 -12.11 11.75 32.14
CA PRO A 137 -13.54 11.90 32.25
C PRO A 137 -13.80 13.39 32.46
N ARG A 138 -14.29 14.08 31.43
CA ARG A 138 -14.90 15.40 31.67
C ARG A 138 -16.12 15.15 32.54
N SER A 139 -16.07 15.56 33.80
CA SER A 139 -17.26 15.70 34.64
C SER A 139 -18.11 16.82 34.04
N VAL A 140 -19.06 16.45 33.19
CA VAL A 140 -20.09 17.35 32.63
C VAL A 140 -21.03 17.94 33.70
N SER A 141 -20.76 17.73 34.98
CA SER A 141 -21.57 18.18 36.12
C SER A 141 -21.18 19.54 36.71
N ASP A 142 -19.99 20.09 36.41
CA ASP A 142 -19.52 21.32 37.10
C ASP A 142 -19.85 22.62 36.34
N GLN A 143 -19.87 22.58 35.00
CA GLN A 143 -20.22 23.74 34.16
C GLN A 143 -21.72 24.09 34.21
N ALA A 144 -22.59 23.13 34.54
CA ALA A 144 -24.02 23.38 34.70
C ALA A 144 -24.38 24.08 36.02
N VAL A 145 -23.52 23.98 37.05
CA VAL A 145 -23.78 24.56 38.39
C VAL A 145 -23.27 26.00 38.51
N GLY A 146 -22.21 26.36 37.78
CA GLY A 146 -21.63 27.72 37.81
C GLY A 146 -22.51 28.79 37.13
N VAL A 147 -23.22 28.43 36.05
CA VAL A 147 -24.07 29.37 35.30
C VAL A 147 -25.33 29.76 36.10
N ALA A 148 -25.84 28.88 36.97
CA ALA A 148 -27.06 29.12 37.74
C ALA A 148 -26.88 30.06 38.96
N ARG A 149 -25.64 30.42 39.33
CA ARG A 149 -25.33 31.22 40.54
C ARG A 149 -24.98 32.68 40.26
N SER A 150 -24.93 33.12 39.00
CA SER A 150 -24.53 34.48 38.62
C SER A 150 -25.69 35.46 38.42
N SER A 151 -26.94 35.05 38.67
CA SER A 151 -28.14 35.84 38.36
C SER A 151 -29.04 36.11 39.58
N SER A 152 -28.47 36.44 40.73
CA SER A 152 -29.22 36.94 41.90
C SER A 152 -28.52 38.12 42.54
#